data_AF-A0A101FWQ6-F1
#
_entry.id   AF-A0A101FWQ6-F1
#
_cell.length_a   1.000
_cell.length_b   1.000
_cell.length_c   1.000
_cell.angle_alpha   90.00
_cell.angle_beta   90.00
_cell.angle_gamma   90.00
#
_symmetry.space_group_name_H-M   'P 1'
#
loop_
_entity.id
_entity.type
_entity.pdbx_description
1 polymer ?
#
loop_
_entity_poly.entity_id
_entity_poly.type
_entity_poly.pdbx_seq_one_letter_code
_entity_poly.pdbx_strand_id
1 'polypeptide(L)'
;LALMEESLPLLNKLTGARIRHEINLILAEPKAPQMLSRLNDLGILHAIHPALPWDRSLEENLQHLDTENIDPVWALPEHSDHLDIRQTLSYLIWLGHLPQMTLRSITSRLRFKRDLKNLLIATSKLIRTLPNLTDASPSAAVHVLEDAPRLAIYAVYLINADRELRALLHMYITKWIDIKPVTTGNDLGEMGLKPSPAYGQILNALRDAWLDGEIDSAAQEKKLLKELLAEIE
;
A
#
# COMPACT_ATOMS: atom_id res chain seq x y z
N LEU A 1 -23.32 -16.40 28.02
CA LEU A 1 -23.65 -15.38 27.00
C LEU A 1 -24.32 -14.15 27.63
N ALA A 2 -25.33 -14.30 28.49
CA ALA A 2 -26.00 -13.19 29.20
C ALA A 2 -25.06 -12.16 29.88
N LEU A 3 -24.11 -12.61 30.71
CA LEU A 3 -23.11 -11.72 31.34
C LEU A 3 -22.25 -10.93 30.34
N MET A 4 -22.08 -11.48 29.14
CA MET A 4 -21.27 -10.90 28.08
C MET A 4 -22.03 -9.80 27.33
N GLU A 5 -23.31 -10.02 27.04
CA GLU A 5 -24.21 -9.03 26.45
C GLU A 5 -24.38 -7.82 27.38
N GLU A 6 -24.53 -8.05 28.69
CA GLU A 6 -24.58 -6.98 29.70
C GLU A 6 -23.27 -6.18 29.79
N SER A 7 -22.15 -6.77 29.37
CA SER A 7 -20.82 -6.14 29.41
C SER A 7 -20.48 -5.34 28.15
N LEU A 8 -21.16 -5.55 27.02
CA LEU A 8 -20.89 -4.83 25.76
C LEU A 8 -20.92 -3.30 25.91
N PRO A 9 -21.89 -2.69 26.64
CA PRO A 9 -21.90 -1.24 26.86
C PRO A 9 -20.68 -0.73 27.64
N LEU A 10 -20.02 -1.59 28.43
CA LEU A 10 -18.84 -1.24 29.21
C LEU A 10 -17.58 -1.12 28.34
N LEU A 11 -17.55 -1.72 27.14
CA LEU A 11 -16.45 -1.55 26.18
C LEU A 11 -16.26 -0.08 25.77
N ASN A 12 -17.33 0.70 25.75
CA ASN A 12 -17.27 2.13 25.48
C ASN A 12 -16.54 2.93 26.58
N LYS A 13 -16.42 2.36 27.78
CA LYS A 13 -15.65 2.95 28.89
C LYS A 13 -14.16 2.64 28.80
N LEU A 14 -13.75 1.68 27.98
CA LEU A 14 -12.34 1.36 27.77
C LEU A 14 -11.69 2.38 26.82
N THR A 15 -10.46 2.76 27.15
CA THR A 15 -9.68 3.65 26.29
C THR A 15 -9.40 2.97 24.95
N GLY A 16 -9.39 3.75 23.87
CA GLY A 16 -9.05 3.25 22.53
C GLY A 16 -7.69 2.55 22.46
N ALA A 17 -6.71 3.04 23.24
CA ALA A 17 -5.39 2.45 23.31
C ALA A 17 -5.40 1.04 23.92
N ARG A 18 -6.23 0.80 24.94
CA ARG A 18 -6.38 -0.53 25.54
C ARG A 18 -7.04 -1.49 24.58
N ILE A 19 -8.14 -1.09 23.93
CA ILE A 19 -8.81 -1.93 22.93
C ILE A 19 -7.85 -2.28 21.78
N ARG A 20 -7.13 -1.29 21.25
CA ARG A 20 -6.12 -1.53 20.21
C ARG A 20 -5.04 -2.51 20.68
N HIS A 21 -4.58 -2.41 21.93
CA HIS A 21 -3.59 -3.34 22.46
C HIS A 21 -4.11 -4.79 22.42
N GLU A 22 -5.34 -5.04 22.87
CA GLU A 22 -5.96 -6.36 22.78
C GLU A 22 -6.10 -6.83 21.32
N ILE A 23 -6.51 -5.95 20.40
CA ILE A 23 -6.58 -6.28 18.96
C ILE A 23 -5.19 -6.64 18.43
N ASN A 24 -4.14 -5.91 18.81
CA ASN A 24 -2.77 -6.25 18.40
C ASN A 24 -2.37 -7.65 18.87
N LEU A 25 -2.70 -8.02 20.11
CA LEU A 25 -2.44 -9.37 20.63
C LEU A 25 -3.21 -10.42 19.83
N ILE A 26 -4.48 -10.18 19.50
CA ILE A 26 -5.27 -11.06 18.63
C ILE A 26 -4.59 -11.22 17.27
N LEU A 27 -4.14 -10.14 16.64
CA LEU A 27 -3.51 -10.16 15.32
C LEU A 27 -2.12 -10.80 15.30
N ALA A 28 -1.50 -11.02 16.46
CA ALA A 28 -0.26 -11.78 16.58
C ALA A 28 -0.49 -13.30 16.60
N GLU A 29 -1.71 -13.75 16.89
CA GLU A 29 -2.03 -15.16 17.00
C GLU A 29 -2.29 -15.81 15.63
N PRO A 30 -1.85 -17.07 15.39
CA PRO A 30 -2.19 -17.81 14.18
C PRO A 30 -3.71 -17.98 13.95
N LYS A 31 -4.49 -17.91 15.04
CA LYS A 31 -5.96 -18.03 15.01
C LYS A 31 -6.70 -16.69 14.95
N ALA A 32 -6.00 -15.61 14.59
CA ALA A 32 -6.59 -14.27 14.48
C ALA A 32 -7.91 -14.24 13.68
N PRO A 33 -8.04 -14.93 12.52
CA PRO A 33 -9.30 -14.92 11.75
C PRO A 33 -10.48 -15.48 12.57
N GLN A 34 -10.30 -16.61 13.25
CA GLN A 34 -11.38 -17.22 14.05
C GLN A 34 -11.70 -16.38 15.28
N MET A 35 -10.70 -15.75 15.88
CA MET A 35 -10.88 -14.85 17.02
C MET A 35 -11.69 -13.61 16.61
N LEU A 36 -11.36 -12.99 15.48
CA LEU A 36 -12.09 -11.83 14.95
C LEU A 36 -13.51 -12.20 14.50
N SER A 37 -13.71 -13.37 13.88
CA SER A 37 -15.06 -13.90 13.59
C SER A 37 -15.87 -14.04 14.86
N ARG A 38 -15.26 -14.59 15.92
CA ARG A 38 -15.94 -14.72 17.20
C ARG A 38 -16.28 -13.36 17.82
N LEU A 39 -15.41 -12.36 17.70
CA LEU A 39 -15.71 -10.99 18.15
C LEU A 39 -16.86 -10.37 17.34
N ASN A 40 -16.96 -10.66 16.05
CA ASN A 40 -18.05 -10.21 15.21
C ASN A 40 -19.38 -10.85 15.62
N ASP A 41 -19.42 -12.17 15.78
CA ASP A 41 -20.62 -12.93 16.18
C ASP A 41 -21.17 -12.48 17.53
N LEU A 42 -20.29 -12.02 18.42
CA LEU A 42 -20.62 -11.52 19.74
C LEU A 42 -20.99 -10.03 19.76
N GLY A 43 -21.00 -9.35 18.61
CA GLY A 43 -21.30 -7.92 18.48
C GLY A 43 -20.20 -7.00 19.03
N ILE A 44 -19.03 -7.54 19.40
CA ILE A 44 -17.94 -6.78 20.02
C ILE A 44 -17.31 -5.81 19.01
N LEU A 45 -17.11 -6.21 17.76
CA LEU A 45 -16.55 -5.32 16.73
C LEU A 45 -17.45 -4.09 16.52
N HIS A 46 -18.75 -4.31 16.42
CA HIS A 46 -19.74 -3.24 16.29
C HIS A 46 -19.75 -2.32 17.52
N ALA A 47 -19.66 -2.89 18.73
CA ALA A 47 -19.58 -2.14 19.98
C ALA A 47 -18.28 -1.30 20.08
N ILE A 48 -17.16 -1.78 19.52
CA ILE A 48 -15.90 -1.02 19.46
C ILE A 48 -16.05 0.17 18.51
N HIS A 49 -16.53 -0.10 17.29
CA HIS A 49 -16.83 0.92 16.29
C HIS A 49 -17.80 0.34 15.24
N PRO A 50 -18.92 1.01 14.93
CA PRO A 50 -19.98 0.44 14.08
C PRO A 50 -19.56 0.18 12.64
N ALA A 51 -18.51 0.85 12.16
CA ALA A 51 -17.94 0.65 10.83
C ALA A 51 -16.76 -0.33 10.76
N LEU A 52 -16.45 -1.07 11.85
CA LEU A 52 -15.48 -2.17 11.77
C LEU A 52 -16.11 -3.33 10.99
N PRO A 53 -15.57 -3.70 9.83
CA PRO A 53 -16.14 -4.74 8.99
C PRO A 53 -15.68 -6.11 9.46
N TRP A 54 -16.46 -7.14 9.18
CA TRP A 54 -15.99 -8.51 9.20
C TRP A 54 -16.88 -9.35 8.29
N ASP A 55 -16.26 -10.05 7.36
CA ASP A 55 -16.93 -10.94 6.42
C ASP A 55 -16.03 -12.14 6.09
N ARG A 56 -16.57 -13.07 5.31
CA ARG A 56 -15.89 -14.29 4.91
C ARG A 56 -14.64 -14.02 4.05
N SER A 57 -14.63 -12.97 3.24
CA SER A 57 -13.47 -12.63 2.41
C SER A 57 -12.31 -12.14 3.27
N LEU A 58 -12.59 -11.32 4.29
CA LEU A 58 -11.61 -10.89 5.28
C LEU A 58 -11.05 -12.07 6.09
N GLU A 59 -11.92 -12.99 6.50
CA GLU A 59 -11.50 -14.22 7.18
C GLU A 59 -10.57 -15.06 6.30
N GLU A 60 -10.95 -15.33 5.06
CA GLU A 60 -10.14 -16.09 4.09
C GLU A 60 -8.80 -15.40 3.80
N ASN A 61 -8.80 -14.09 3.57
CA ASN A 61 -7.58 -13.33 3.29
C ASN A 61 -6.60 -13.37 4.47
N LEU A 62 -7.09 -13.25 5.72
CA LEU A 62 -6.23 -13.34 6.90
C LEU A 62 -5.82 -14.77 7.23
N GLN A 63 -6.66 -15.77 6.92
CA GLN A 63 -6.31 -17.17 7.08
C GLN A 63 -5.18 -17.60 6.13
N HIS A 64 -5.12 -17.02 4.94
CA HIS A 64 -4.08 -17.27 3.94
C HIS A 64 -2.88 -16.32 4.05
N LEU A 65 -2.83 -15.45 5.06
CA LEU A 65 -1.70 -14.56 5.30
C LEU A 65 -0.47 -15.35 5.77
N ASP A 66 0.41 -15.65 4.82
CA ASP A 66 1.74 -16.19 5.07
C ASP A 66 2.76 -15.04 5.16
N THR A 67 3.36 -14.89 6.35
CA THR A 67 4.44 -13.94 6.59
C THR A 67 5.80 -14.60 6.81
N GLU A 68 5.87 -15.93 6.75
CA GLU A 68 7.10 -16.70 6.92
C GLU A 68 7.83 -16.89 5.58
N ASN A 69 7.09 -16.96 4.48
CA ASN A 69 7.64 -17.18 3.13
C ASN A 69 7.43 -15.99 2.19
N ILE A 70 7.70 -14.77 2.67
CA ILE A 70 7.66 -13.57 1.83
C ILE A 70 8.89 -13.53 0.92
N ASP A 71 8.68 -13.42 -0.40
CA ASP A 71 9.79 -13.25 -1.34
C ASP A 71 10.60 -11.99 -0.99
N PRO A 72 11.93 -12.09 -0.79
CA PRO A 72 12.79 -10.96 -0.46
C PRO A 72 12.72 -9.79 -1.46
N VAL A 73 12.28 -10.03 -2.71
CA VAL A 73 12.10 -8.98 -3.72
C VAL A 73 11.16 -7.87 -3.27
N TRP A 74 10.21 -8.18 -2.39
CA TRP A 74 9.29 -7.19 -1.83
C TRP A 74 9.96 -6.19 -0.89
N ALA A 75 11.16 -6.51 -0.37
CA ALA A 75 11.97 -5.65 0.49
C ALA A 75 11.13 -4.94 1.57
N LEU A 76 10.28 -5.72 2.25
CA LEU A 76 9.37 -5.21 3.28
C LEU A 76 10.15 -4.94 4.58
N PRO A 77 9.80 -3.87 5.32
CA PRO A 77 10.36 -3.66 6.64
C PRO A 77 9.86 -4.74 7.60
N GLU A 78 10.76 -5.30 8.42
CA GLU A 78 10.39 -6.33 9.42
C GLU A 78 9.39 -5.81 10.45
N HIS A 79 9.47 -4.50 10.76
CA HIS A 79 8.64 -3.84 11.75
C HIS A 79 8.14 -2.49 11.24
N SER A 80 6.93 -2.12 11.63
CA SER A 80 6.39 -0.77 11.50
C SER A 80 5.88 -0.31 12.86
N ASP A 81 6.42 0.79 13.38
CA ASP A 81 6.24 1.20 14.79
C ASP A 81 6.74 0.14 15.80
N HIS A 82 5.80 -0.60 16.39
CA HIS A 82 5.99 -1.72 17.34
C HIS A 82 5.15 -2.93 16.93
N LEU A 83 4.65 -2.91 15.70
CA LEU A 83 3.92 -4.03 15.12
C LEU A 83 4.91 -4.81 14.27
N ASP A 84 4.82 -6.12 14.39
CA ASP A 84 5.46 -6.99 13.42
C ASP A 84 4.75 -6.89 12.06
N ILE A 85 5.35 -7.52 11.05
CA ILE A 85 4.81 -7.55 9.71
C ILE A 85 3.42 -8.22 9.64
N ARG A 86 3.16 -9.28 10.42
CA ARG A 86 1.87 -9.99 10.44
C ARG A 86 0.76 -9.07 10.91
N GLN A 87 0.95 -8.40 12.03
CA GLN A 87 -0.01 -7.46 12.61
C GLN A 87 -0.25 -6.28 11.66
N THR A 88 0.83 -5.75 11.07
CA THR A 88 0.73 -4.63 10.12
C THR A 88 -0.06 -5.02 8.88
N LEU A 89 0.28 -6.13 8.22
CA LEU A 89 -0.44 -6.63 7.05
C LEU A 89 -1.88 -7.00 7.40
N SER A 90 -2.12 -7.57 8.58
CA SER A 90 -3.48 -7.89 9.03
C SER A 90 -4.37 -6.66 9.12
N TYR A 91 -3.87 -5.55 9.66
CA TYR A 91 -4.61 -4.29 9.66
C TYR A 91 -4.86 -3.75 8.24
N LEU A 92 -3.88 -3.86 7.35
CA LEU A 92 -4.00 -3.39 5.98
C LEU A 92 -5.03 -4.19 5.18
N ILE A 93 -5.02 -5.51 5.31
CA ILE A 93 -6.01 -6.42 4.71
C ILE A 93 -7.40 -6.13 5.29
N TRP A 94 -7.48 -6.01 6.62
CA TRP A 94 -8.75 -5.84 7.31
C TRP A 94 -9.43 -4.50 7.02
N LEU A 95 -8.67 -3.40 7.09
CA LEU A 95 -9.25 -2.06 7.05
C LEU A 95 -8.96 -1.32 5.74
N GLY A 96 -8.03 -1.79 4.90
CA GLY A 96 -7.54 -1.08 3.72
C GLY A 96 -8.65 -0.71 2.72
N HIS A 97 -9.62 -1.58 2.49
CA HIS A 97 -10.76 -1.30 1.58
C HIS A 97 -11.69 -0.15 2.03
N LEU A 98 -11.60 0.30 3.29
CA LEU A 98 -12.51 1.30 3.83
C LEU A 98 -12.19 2.70 3.27
N PRO A 99 -13.22 3.55 3.04
CA PRO A 99 -13.01 4.94 2.63
C PRO A 99 -12.20 5.73 3.66
N GLN A 100 -11.45 6.73 3.20
CA GLN A 100 -10.57 7.54 4.06
C GLN A 100 -11.29 8.17 5.27
N MET A 101 -12.55 8.61 5.12
CA MET A 101 -13.33 9.17 6.23
C MET A 101 -13.66 8.12 7.28
N THR A 102 -14.03 6.91 6.87
CA THR A 102 -14.27 5.77 7.78
C THR A 102 -12.99 5.37 8.51
N LEU A 103 -11.87 5.28 7.78
CA LEU A 103 -10.55 5.03 8.37
C LEU A 103 -10.19 6.09 9.41
N ARG A 104 -10.43 7.38 9.15
CA ARG A 104 -10.18 8.46 10.11
C ARG A 104 -11.00 8.27 11.40
N SER A 105 -12.25 7.83 11.29
CA SER A 105 -13.11 7.55 12.45
C SER A 105 -12.57 6.39 13.30
N ILE A 106 -12.25 5.26 12.66
CA ILE A 106 -11.73 4.06 13.31
C ILE A 106 -10.36 4.33 13.96
N THR A 107 -9.44 4.93 13.20
CA THR A 107 -8.08 5.23 13.68
C THR A 107 -8.09 6.22 14.84
N SER A 108 -9.03 7.16 14.88
CA SER A 108 -9.27 8.05 16.03
C SER A 108 -9.78 7.26 17.25
N ARG A 109 -10.83 6.44 17.07
CA ARG A 109 -11.43 5.61 18.14
C ARG A 109 -10.43 4.67 18.80
N LEU A 110 -9.55 4.07 18.00
CA LEU A 110 -8.52 3.14 18.46
C LEU A 110 -7.17 3.82 18.75
N ARG A 111 -7.08 5.15 18.60
CA ARG A 111 -5.88 5.97 18.83
C ARG A 111 -4.63 5.48 18.06
N PHE A 112 -4.79 5.11 16.80
CA PHE A 112 -3.68 4.62 15.97
C PHE A 112 -2.57 5.66 15.86
N LYS A 113 -1.32 5.19 15.78
CA LYS A 113 -0.16 6.04 15.51
C LYS A 113 -0.17 6.52 14.06
N ARG A 114 0.66 7.53 13.79
CA ARG A 114 0.75 8.20 12.48
C ARG A 114 1.11 7.21 11.37
N ASP A 115 2.05 6.31 11.61
CA ASP A 115 2.61 5.46 10.56
C ASP A 115 1.59 4.44 10.06
N LEU A 116 0.96 3.67 10.96
CA LEU A 116 -0.13 2.77 10.59
C LEU A 116 -1.32 3.50 9.95
N LYS A 117 -1.66 4.71 10.42
CA LYS A 117 -2.71 5.53 9.79
C LYS A 117 -2.34 5.90 8.35
N ASN A 118 -1.11 6.31 8.10
CA ASN A 118 -0.63 6.66 6.76
C ASN A 118 -0.62 5.43 5.84
N LEU A 119 -0.16 4.28 6.34
CA LEU A 119 -0.19 3.01 5.62
C LEU A 119 -1.62 2.60 5.23
N LEU A 120 -2.59 2.71 6.15
CA LEU A 120 -4.00 2.44 5.86
C LEU A 120 -4.58 3.37 4.79
N ILE A 121 -4.27 4.66 4.87
CA ILE A 121 -4.72 5.64 3.87
C ILE A 121 -4.10 5.35 2.50
N ALA A 122 -2.81 5.03 2.45
CA ALA A 122 -2.12 4.66 1.21
C ALA A 122 -2.70 3.37 0.61
N THR A 123 -2.96 2.36 1.44
CA THR A 123 -3.58 1.09 1.03
C THR A 123 -4.98 1.34 0.46
N SER A 124 -5.81 2.14 1.15
CA SER A 124 -7.14 2.52 0.67
C SER A 124 -7.13 3.30 -0.64
N LYS A 125 -6.21 4.26 -0.77
CA LYS A 125 -6.01 4.98 -2.04
C LYS A 125 -5.67 4.00 -3.15
N LEU A 126 -4.70 3.11 -2.92
CA LEU A 126 -4.20 2.16 -3.90
C LEU A 126 -5.29 1.16 -4.33
N ILE A 127 -6.03 0.56 -3.41
CA ILE A 127 -7.15 -0.35 -3.74
C ILE A 127 -8.16 0.34 -4.67
N ARG A 128 -8.45 1.62 -4.43
CA ARG A 128 -9.43 2.37 -5.23
C ARG A 128 -8.89 2.81 -6.59
N THR A 129 -7.59 3.01 -6.73
CA THR A 129 -6.95 3.42 -8.00
C THR A 129 -6.50 2.25 -8.85
N LEU A 130 -6.25 1.09 -8.25
CA LEU A 130 -5.73 -0.10 -8.93
C LEU A 130 -6.58 -0.54 -10.13
N PRO A 131 -7.93 -0.55 -10.09
CA PRO A 131 -8.73 -0.94 -11.25
C PRO A 131 -8.54 -0.02 -12.47
N ASN A 132 -8.06 1.21 -12.28
CA ASN A 132 -7.77 2.12 -13.38
C ASN A 132 -6.45 1.78 -14.10
N LEU A 133 -5.71 0.77 -13.61
CA LEU A 133 -4.42 0.34 -14.16
C LEU A 133 -4.52 -0.90 -15.06
N THR A 134 -5.70 -1.48 -15.28
CA THR A 134 -5.87 -2.72 -16.07
C THR A 134 -5.31 -2.61 -17.49
N ASP A 135 -5.30 -1.42 -18.08
CA ASP A 135 -4.73 -1.15 -19.41
C ASP A 135 -3.70 0.00 -19.39
N ALA A 136 -3.17 0.35 -18.22
CA ALA A 136 -2.21 1.44 -18.09
C ALA A 136 -0.87 1.06 -18.71
N SER A 137 -0.19 2.06 -19.31
CA SER A 137 1.21 1.90 -19.68
C SER A 137 2.08 1.64 -18.44
N PRO A 138 3.22 0.94 -18.59
CA PRO A 138 4.19 0.79 -17.51
C PRO A 138 4.55 2.11 -16.78
N SER A 139 4.77 3.19 -17.52
CA SER A 139 5.02 4.54 -16.98
C SER A 139 3.89 5.04 -16.10
N ALA A 140 2.64 4.96 -16.59
CA ALA A 140 1.45 5.38 -15.84
C ALA A 140 1.26 4.54 -14.57
N ALA A 141 1.52 3.23 -14.64
CA ALA A 141 1.49 2.35 -13.47
C ALA A 141 2.57 2.74 -12.45
N VAL A 142 3.81 2.99 -12.88
CA VAL A 142 4.90 3.43 -12.01
C VAL A 142 4.56 4.74 -11.30
N HIS A 143 4.01 5.73 -11.99
CA HIS A 143 3.61 6.99 -11.37
C HIS A 143 2.55 6.86 -10.28
N VAL A 144 1.63 5.89 -10.42
CA VAL A 144 0.63 5.62 -9.38
C VAL A 144 1.23 4.88 -8.19
N LEU A 145 2.22 4.02 -8.43
CA LEU A 145 2.80 3.12 -7.42
C LEU A 145 4.01 3.71 -6.68
N GLU A 146 4.76 4.65 -7.27
CA GLU A 146 6.02 5.15 -6.71
C GLU A 146 5.88 5.91 -5.39
N ASP A 147 4.71 6.52 -5.17
CA ASP A 147 4.38 7.19 -3.90
C ASP A 147 3.81 6.22 -2.84
N ALA A 148 3.52 4.97 -3.20
CA ALA A 148 2.89 4.02 -2.31
C ALA A 148 3.96 3.24 -1.49
N PRO A 149 3.80 3.12 -0.17
CA PRO A 149 4.68 2.29 0.64
C PRO A 149 4.63 0.82 0.19
N ARG A 150 5.78 0.14 0.16
CA ARG A 150 5.87 -1.29 -0.24
C ARG A 150 4.91 -2.20 0.53
N LEU A 151 4.71 -1.96 1.82
CA LEU A 151 3.73 -2.68 2.63
C LEU A 151 2.28 -2.52 2.12
N ALA A 152 1.91 -1.31 1.68
CA ALA A 152 0.59 -1.06 1.11
C ALA A 152 0.45 -1.81 -0.22
N ILE A 153 1.46 -1.74 -1.09
CA ILE A 153 1.47 -2.47 -2.37
C ILE A 153 1.35 -3.97 -2.14
N TYR A 154 2.12 -4.53 -1.20
CA TYR A 154 2.07 -5.95 -0.88
C TYR A 154 0.72 -6.39 -0.31
N ALA A 155 0.14 -5.61 0.60
CA ALA A 155 -1.20 -5.90 1.12
C ALA A 155 -2.25 -5.93 0.00
N VAL A 156 -2.17 -4.99 -0.95
CA VAL A 156 -3.06 -4.97 -2.12
C VAL A 156 -2.80 -6.15 -3.04
N TYR A 157 -1.54 -6.54 -3.25
CA TYR A 157 -1.17 -7.73 -4.02
C TYR A 157 -1.79 -9.01 -3.42
N LEU A 158 -1.78 -9.15 -2.09
CA LEU A 158 -2.32 -10.34 -1.41
C LEU A 158 -3.84 -10.49 -1.58
N ILE A 159 -4.60 -9.40 -1.45
CA ILE A 159 -6.08 -9.44 -1.46
C ILE A 159 -6.69 -9.33 -2.85
N ASN A 160 -5.89 -8.98 -3.86
CA ASN A 160 -6.41 -8.78 -5.20
C ASN A 160 -6.58 -10.11 -5.94
N ALA A 161 -7.82 -10.42 -6.33
CA ALA A 161 -8.12 -11.66 -7.05
C ALA A 161 -7.73 -11.58 -8.55
N ASP A 162 -7.61 -10.37 -9.10
CA ASP A 162 -7.26 -10.15 -10.49
C ASP A 162 -5.78 -10.51 -10.75
N ARG A 163 -5.57 -11.47 -11.66
CA ARG A 163 -4.23 -11.98 -11.98
C ARG A 163 -3.37 -10.96 -12.72
N GLU A 164 -3.97 -10.14 -13.59
CA GLU A 164 -3.25 -9.17 -14.41
C GLU A 164 -2.77 -8.02 -13.53
N LEU A 165 -3.64 -7.48 -12.70
CA LEU A 165 -3.29 -6.44 -11.74
C LEU A 165 -2.26 -6.93 -10.69
N ARG A 166 -2.34 -8.19 -10.23
CA ARG A 166 -1.29 -8.77 -9.37
C ARG A 166 0.05 -8.88 -10.10
N ALA A 167 0.05 -9.31 -11.36
CA ALA A 167 1.26 -9.38 -12.17
C ALA A 167 1.87 -8.00 -12.39
N LEU A 168 1.05 -6.96 -12.59
CA LEU A 168 1.47 -5.56 -12.68
C LEU A 168 2.16 -5.09 -11.39
N LEU A 169 1.55 -5.32 -10.22
CA LEU A 169 2.17 -4.97 -8.92
C LEU A 169 3.51 -5.69 -8.71
N HIS A 170 3.59 -6.96 -9.09
CA HIS A 170 4.82 -7.73 -9.03
C HIS A 170 5.88 -7.23 -10.02
N MET A 171 5.48 -6.88 -11.25
CA MET A 171 6.37 -6.29 -12.26
C MET A 171 6.95 -4.96 -11.80
N TYR A 172 6.12 -4.14 -11.17
CA TYR A 172 6.55 -2.88 -10.57
C TYR A 172 7.68 -3.10 -9.56
N ILE A 173 7.46 -3.98 -8.58
CA ILE A 173 8.43 -4.26 -7.51
C ILE A 173 9.70 -4.94 -8.01
N THR A 174 9.60 -5.83 -9.00
CA THR A 174 10.73 -6.65 -9.45
C THR A 174 11.56 -6.03 -10.57
N LYS A 175 10.99 -5.11 -11.35
CA LYS A 175 11.66 -4.53 -12.52
C LYS A 175 11.51 -3.01 -12.62
N TRP A 176 10.28 -2.50 -12.69
CA TRP A 176 10.06 -1.10 -13.07
C TRP A 176 10.57 -0.10 -12.02
N ILE A 177 10.58 -0.47 -10.75
CA ILE A 177 11.08 0.39 -9.66
C ILE A 177 12.57 0.77 -9.83
N ASP A 178 13.36 -0.09 -10.48
CA ASP A 178 14.80 0.12 -10.67
C ASP A 178 15.13 0.78 -12.01
N ILE A 179 14.15 0.97 -12.90
CA ILE A 179 14.35 1.62 -14.20
C ILE A 179 14.57 3.12 -14.00
N LYS A 180 15.72 3.59 -14.51
CA LYS A 180 16.16 4.99 -14.51
C LYS A 180 16.79 5.30 -15.87
N PRO A 181 16.66 6.54 -16.36
CA PRO A 181 17.39 6.97 -17.55
C PRO A 181 18.90 6.87 -17.29
N VAL A 182 19.68 6.64 -18.35
CA VAL A 182 21.15 6.69 -18.30
C VAL A 182 21.61 8.11 -18.05
N THR A 183 20.89 9.09 -18.61
CA THR A 183 21.09 10.52 -18.43
C THR A 183 20.75 10.92 -17.00
N THR A 184 21.67 11.67 -16.39
CA THR A 184 21.53 12.22 -15.04
C THR A 184 21.34 13.72 -15.07
N GLY A 185 20.96 14.31 -13.94
CA GLY A 185 20.89 15.77 -13.80
C GLY A 185 22.25 16.46 -13.99
N ASN A 186 23.36 15.78 -13.72
CA ASN A 186 24.69 16.34 -13.97
C ASN A 186 24.97 16.46 -15.47
N ASP A 187 24.60 15.45 -16.26
CA ASP A 187 24.76 15.46 -17.72
C ASP A 187 24.00 16.63 -18.34
N LEU A 188 22.77 16.90 -17.86
CA LEU A 188 21.98 18.06 -18.29
C LEU A 188 22.68 19.40 -17.96
N GLY A 189 23.33 19.49 -16.80
CA GLY A 189 24.13 20.67 -16.42
C GLY A 189 25.37 20.87 -17.31
N GLU A 190 26.08 19.80 -17.64
CA GLU A 190 27.23 19.84 -18.56
C GLU A 190 26.81 20.25 -19.98
N MET A 191 25.57 19.96 -20.38
CA MET A 191 24.98 20.39 -21.64
C MET A 191 24.55 21.87 -21.65
N GLY A 192 24.75 22.61 -20.56
CA GLY A 192 24.54 24.06 -20.49
C GLY A 192 23.15 24.49 -20.02
N LEU A 193 22.30 23.54 -19.61
CA LEU A 193 21.00 23.88 -19.02
C LEU A 193 21.21 24.46 -17.62
N LYS A 194 20.36 25.40 -17.24
CA LYS A 194 20.32 25.90 -15.87
C LYS A 194 19.40 25.02 -15.03
N PRO A 195 19.76 24.71 -13.77
CA PRO A 195 18.90 23.98 -12.85
C PRO A 195 17.50 24.61 -12.82
N SER A 196 16.51 23.84 -13.26
CA SER A 196 15.12 24.30 -13.41
C SER A 196 14.15 23.12 -13.35
N PRO A 197 12.84 23.35 -13.16
CA PRO A 197 11.83 22.28 -13.20
C PRO A 197 11.87 21.43 -14.48
N ALA A 198 12.41 21.98 -15.58
CA ALA A 198 12.61 21.28 -16.84
C ALA A 198 13.51 20.04 -16.70
N TYR A 199 14.44 20.01 -15.75
CA TYR A 199 15.28 18.82 -15.49
C TYR A 199 14.43 17.62 -15.12
N GLY A 200 13.51 17.80 -14.17
CA GLY A 200 12.62 16.74 -13.74
C GLY A 200 11.71 16.28 -14.88
N GLN A 201 11.22 17.21 -15.70
CA GLN A 201 10.38 16.88 -16.86
C GLN A 201 11.14 16.03 -17.88
N ILE A 202 12.37 16.40 -18.23
CA ILE A 202 13.21 15.65 -19.18
C ILE A 202 13.53 14.26 -18.61
N LEU A 203 14.02 14.19 -17.36
CA LEU A 203 14.41 12.92 -16.76
C LEU A 203 13.22 11.97 -16.59
N ASN A 204 12.04 12.49 -16.26
CA ASN A 204 10.82 11.69 -16.20
C ASN A 204 10.40 11.21 -17.59
N ALA A 205 10.40 12.09 -18.61
CA ALA A 205 10.06 11.68 -19.98
C ALA A 205 11.00 10.59 -20.52
N LEU A 206 12.30 10.70 -20.24
CA LEU A 206 13.26 9.63 -20.59
C LEU A 206 12.97 8.34 -19.83
N ARG A 207 12.66 8.42 -18.53
CA ARG A 207 12.29 7.26 -17.72
C ARG A 207 11.02 6.58 -18.25
N ASP A 208 10.03 7.36 -18.65
CA ASP A 208 8.76 6.87 -19.18
C ASP A 208 8.98 6.14 -20.51
N ALA A 209 9.79 6.70 -21.41
CA ALA A 209 10.16 6.05 -22.66
C ALA A 209 10.88 4.70 -22.45
N TRP A 210 11.73 4.58 -21.42
CA TRP A 210 12.33 3.30 -21.03
C TRP A 210 11.30 2.31 -20.48
N LEU A 211 10.40 2.78 -19.61
CA LEU A 211 9.36 1.96 -19.00
C LEU A 211 8.41 1.39 -20.04
N ASP A 212 8.01 2.22 -21.00
CA ASP A 212 7.05 1.89 -22.06
C ASP A 212 7.69 1.15 -23.24
N GLY A 213 9.02 0.99 -23.23
CA GLY A 213 9.76 0.27 -24.27
C GLY A 213 9.88 1.05 -25.59
N GLU A 214 9.65 2.35 -25.57
CA GLU A 214 9.89 3.25 -26.71
C GLU A 214 11.39 3.39 -27.00
N ILE A 215 12.21 3.26 -25.96
CA ILE A 215 13.66 3.18 -26.04
C ILE A 215 14.20 1.94 -25.31
N ASP A 216 15.23 1.32 -25.88
CA ASP A 216 15.90 0.13 -25.36
C ASP A 216 17.43 0.30 -25.25
N SER A 217 17.95 1.46 -25.63
CA SER A 217 19.39 1.70 -25.72
C SER A 217 19.77 3.16 -25.41
N ALA A 218 20.97 3.34 -24.86
CA ALA A 218 21.53 4.67 -24.59
C ALA A 218 21.64 5.55 -25.85
N ALA A 219 21.76 4.94 -27.03
CA ALA A 219 21.77 5.66 -28.30
C ALA A 219 20.39 6.26 -28.64
N GLN A 220 19.31 5.51 -28.43
CA GLN A 220 17.95 6.01 -28.59
C GLN A 220 17.61 7.04 -27.53
N GLU A 221 18.01 6.82 -26.27
CA GLU A 221 17.84 7.80 -25.19
C GLU A 221 18.49 9.13 -25.55
N LYS A 222 19.73 9.12 -26.05
CA LYS A 222 20.43 10.34 -26.47
C LYS A 222 19.73 11.06 -27.63
N LYS A 223 19.04 10.33 -28.50
CA LYS A 223 18.25 10.92 -29.59
C LYS A 223 17.01 11.61 -29.01
N LEU A 224 16.26 10.92 -28.16
CA LEU A 224 15.07 11.46 -27.50
C LEU A 224 15.42 12.68 -26.63
N LEU A 225 16.54 12.63 -25.90
CA LEU A 225 17.04 13.76 -25.12
C LEU A 225 17.23 15.01 -25.99
N LYS A 226 17.81 14.89 -27.19
CA LYS A 226 17.98 16.03 -28.09
C LYS A 226 16.65 16.60 -28.59
N GLU A 227 15.68 15.74 -28.86
CA GLU A 227 14.33 16.15 -29.27
C GLU A 227 13.65 16.93 -28.15
N LEU A 228 13.67 16.41 -26.91
CA LEU A 228 13.12 17.08 -25.73
C LEU A 228 13.78 18.43 -25.44
N LEU A 229 15.10 18.55 -25.66
CA LEU A 229 15.82 19.81 -25.46
C LEU A 229 15.43 20.88 -26.48
N ALA A 230 15.17 20.49 -27.73
CA ALA A 230 14.76 21.41 -28.78
C ALA A 230 13.33 21.96 -28.59
N GLU A 231 12.48 21.27 -27.82
CA GLU A 231 11.13 21.72 -27.48
C GLU A 231 11.09 22.75 -26.33
N ILE A 232 12.18 22.87 -25.57
CA ILE A 232 12.28 23.74 -24.38
C ILE A 232 12.94 25.09 -24.70
N GLU A 233 13.66 25.20 -25.82
CA GLU A 233 14.19 26.46 -26.37
C GLU A 233 13.08 27.36 -26.95
#